data_AF-A0A0M8TNR5-F1
#
_entry.id   AF-A0A0M8TNR5-F1
#
_cell.length_a   1.000
_cell.length_b   1.000
_cell.length_c   1.000
_cell.angle_alpha   90.00
_cell.angle_beta   90.00
_cell.angle_gamma   90.00
#
_symmetry.space_group_name_H-M   'P 1'
#
loop_
_entity.id
_entity.type
_entity.pdbx_description
1 polymer ?
#
loop_
_entity_poly.entity_id
_entity_poly.type
_entity_poly.pdbx_seq_one_letter_code
_entity_poly.pdbx_strand_id
1 'polypeptide(L)'
;MVHLDPKARGITGQIAKRGAKNSIQTGGRWVVERTSSWMNGCGKLRRCTERRRAPVGFFIALAGTTITVRCLIRRAWSLYRWDTRPRGSRVR
;
A
#
# COMPACT_ATOMS: atom_id res chain seq x y z
N MET A 1 14.03 -15.27 -8.50
CA MET A 1 13.90 -14.24 -7.44
C MET A 1 14.55 -14.79 -6.19
N VAL A 2 15.81 -14.43 -5.94
CA VAL A 2 16.62 -15.03 -4.86
C VAL A 2 16.24 -14.34 -3.56
N HIS A 3 15.68 -15.09 -2.60
CA HIS A 3 15.55 -14.60 -1.23
C HIS A 3 16.96 -14.55 -0.63
N LEU A 4 17.53 -13.36 -0.52
CA LEU A 4 18.80 -13.15 0.17
C LEU A 4 18.59 -13.29 1.68
N ASP A 5 19.54 -13.94 2.34
CA ASP A 5 19.53 -14.14 3.79
C ASP A 5 19.45 -12.79 4.52
N PRO A 6 18.42 -12.55 5.34
CA PRO A 6 18.29 -11.33 6.14
C PRO A 6 19.51 -11.04 7.02
N LYS A 7 20.20 -12.08 7.52
CA LYS A 7 21.42 -11.92 8.32
C LYS A 7 22.55 -11.29 7.52
N ALA A 8 22.71 -11.67 6.25
CA ALA A 8 23.73 -11.09 5.38
C ALA A 8 23.52 -9.59 5.12
N ARG A 9 22.30 -9.08 5.40
CA ARG A 9 21.95 -7.65 5.31
C ARG A 9 22.00 -6.93 6.66
N GLY A 10 22.45 -7.59 7.73
CA GLY A 10 22.44 -7.04 9.09
C GLY A 10 21.03 -6.87 9.67
N ILE A 11 20.01 -7.53 9.08
CA ILE A 11 18.63 -7.42 9.53
C ILE A 11 18.38 -8.52 10.56
N THR A 12 18.51 -8.17 11.83
CA THR A 12 18.23 -9.09 12.95
C THR A 12 16.77 -8.97 13.36
N GLY A 13 16.01 -10.06 13.19
CA GLY A 13 14.61 -10.10 13.63
C GLY A 13 14.50 -10.01 15.16
N GLN A 14 13.77 -9.01 15.65
CA GLN A 14 13.41 -8.92 17.07
C GLN A 14 11.90 -9.10 17.23
N ILE A 15 11.50 -10.12 18.00
CA ILE A 15 10.10 -10.37 18.35
C ILE A 15 9.89 -9.89 19.78
N ALA A 16 8.94 -8.98 19.96
CA ALA A 16 8.54 -8.55 21.29
C ALA A 16 7.93 -9.73 22.08
N LYS A 17 8.32 -9.89 23.34
CA LYS A 17 7.75 -10.91 24.22
C LYS A 17 6.25 -10.63 24.46
N ARG A 18 5.44 -11.70 24.54
CA ARG A 18 4.00 -11.60 24.81
C ARG A 18 3.75 -10.78 26.09
N GLY A 19 2.94 -9.73 26.01
CA GLY A 19 2.60 -8.85 27.14
C GLY A 19 3.57 -7.69 27.39
N ALA A 20 4.74 -7.67 26.75
CA ALA A 20 5.61 -6.50 26.77
C ALA A 20 5.04 -5.43 25.82
N LYS A 21 4.94 -4.17 26.27
CA LYS A 21 4.68 -3.04 25.38
C LYS A 21 5.79 -3.03 24.31
N ASN A 22 5.42 -3.41 23.11
CA ASN A 22 6.24 -3.31 21.92
C ASN A 22 6.51 -1.83 21.70
N SER A 23 7.79 -1.43 21.66
CA SER A 23 8.20 -0.05 21.33
C SER A 23 7.64 0.44 19.99
N ILE A 24 7.24 -0.51 19.14
CA ILE A 24 6.70 -0.35 17.79
C ILE A 24 5.20 0.04 17.80
N GLN A 25 4.47 -0.13 18.92
CA GLN A 25 3.07 0.29 19.02
C GLN A 25 2.88 1.80 19.25
N THR A 26 3.97 2.57 19.29
CA THR A 26 3.92 4.03 19.29
C THR A 26 3.60 4.55 17.88
N GLY A 27 2.33 4.47 17.49
CA GLY A 27 1.68 5.50 16.66
C GLY A 27 1.29 5.19 15.21
N GLY A 28 1.62 4.04 14.61
CA GLY A 28 1.13 3.77 13.25
C GLY A 28 1.40 2.39 12.70
N ARG A 29 0.45 1.88 11.90
CA ARG A 29 0.64 0.69 11.05
C ARG A 29 1.98 0.77 10.29
N TRP A 30 2.68 -0.36 10.20
CA TRP A 30 3.92 -0.48 9.42
C TRP A 30 3.70 0.03 7.99
N VAL A 31 4.72 0.58 7.35
CA VAL A 31 4.60 1.09 5.97
C VAL A 31 4.03 0.03 5.03
N VAL A 32 4.50 -1.22 5.16
CA VAL A 32 3.99 -2.38 4.42
C VAL A 32 2.50 -2.63 4.71
N GLU A 33 2.09 -2.60 5.97
CA GLU A 33 0.69 -2.78 6.38
C GLU A 33 -0.21 -1.64 5.87
N ARG A 34 0.32 -0.40 5.83
CA ARG A 34 -0.40 0.77 5.32
C ARG A 34 -0.66 0.64 3.82
N THR A 35 0.37 0.29 3.04
CA THR A 35 0.22 0.02 1.61
C THR A 35 -0.71 -1.17 1.37
N SER A 36 -0.58 -2.23 2.17
CA SER A 36 -1.50 -3.37 2.11
C SER A 36 -2.95 -2.98 2.42
N SER A 37 -3.17 -2.03 3.35
CA SER A 37 -4.51 -1.57 3.71
C SER A 37 -5.23 -0.84 2.57
N TRP A 38 -4.50 -0.21 1.65
CA TRP A 38 -5.09 0.46 0.48
C TRP A 38 -5.68 -0.56 -0.50
N MET A 39 -5.11 -1.75 -0.59
CA MET A 39 -5.61 -2.84 -1.43
C MET A 39 -6.88 -3.48 -0.87
N ASN A 40 -7.23 -3.26 0.41
CA ASN A 40 -8.48 -3.78 0.98
C ASN A 40 -9.75 -3.16 0.34
N GLY A 41 -9.62 -2.00 -0.31
CA GLY A 41 -10.69 -1.41 -1.12
C GLY A 41 -10.99 -2.20 -2.40
N CYS A 42 -10.06 -3.05 -2.85
CA CYS A 42 -10.26 -3.93 -3.99
C CYS A 42 -10.99 -5.20 -3.53
N GLY A 43 -12.30 -5.28 -3.79
CA GLY A 43 -13.15 -6.40 -3.33
C GLY A 43 -12.65 -7.79 -3.75
N LYS A 44 -12.00 -7.89 -4.92
CA LYS A 44 -11.38 -9.12 -5.41
C LYS A 44 -10.20 -9.56 -4.54
N LEU A 45 -9.31 -8.63 -4.19
CA LEU A 45 -8.16 -8.90 -3.30
C LEU A 45 -8.58 -9.16 -1.86
N ARG A 46 -9.66 -8.51 -1.39
CA ARG A 46 -10.16 -8.72 -0.02
C ARG A 46 -10.69 -10.14 0.22
N ARG A 47 -11.31 -10.75 -0.80
CA ARG A 47 -11.86 -12.11 -0.71
C ARG A 47 -10.92 -13.20 -1.24
N CYS A 48 -10.02 -12.85 -2.18
CA CYS A 48 -9.00 -13.71 -2.80
C CYS A 48 -9.34 -15.21 -2.77
N THR A 49 -10.17 -15.67 -3.70
CA THR A 49 -10.54 -17.09 -3.82
C THR A 49 -9.60 -17.86 -4.77
N GLU A 50 -8.70 -17.16 -5.44
CA GLU A 50 -7.75 -17.72 -6.38
C GLU A 50 -6.66 -18.53 -5.68
N ARG A 51 -6.51 -19.81 -6.05
CA ARG A 51 -5.42 -20.68 -5.56
C ARG A 51 -4.13 -20.57 -6.37
N ARG A 52 -4.20 -20.03 -7.59
CA ARG A 52 -3.05 -19.91 -8.48
C ARG A 52 -2.34 -18.57 -8.28
N ARG A 53 -1.01 -18.60 -8.28
CA ARG A 53 -0.16 -17.42 -8.07
C ARG A 53 -0.33 -16.36 -9.17
N ALA A 54 -0.52 -16.76 -10.42
CA ALA A 54 -0.58 -15.83 -11.55
C ALA A 54 -1.78 -14.84 -11.45
N PRO A 55 -3.02 -15.29 -11.24
CA PRO A 55 -4.16 -14.38 -11.00
C PRO A 55 -3.94 -13.43 -9.81
N VAL A 56 -3.41 -13.94 -8.70
CA VAL A 56 -3.14 -13.12 -7.51
C VAL A 56 -2.11 -12.03 -7.81
N GLY A 57 -1.02 -12.38 -8.49
CA GLY A 57 -0.01 -11.42 -8.93
C GLY A 57 -0.59 -10.34 -9.86
N PHE A 58 -1.44 -10.74 -10.80
CA PHE A 58 -2.15 -9.81 -11.69
C PHE A 58 -3.01 -8.82 -10.90
N PHE A 59 -3.85 -9.29 -9.96
CA PHE A 59 -4.73 -8.41 -9.19
C PHE A 59 -3.96 -7.46 -8.28
N ILE A 60 -2.84 -7.91 -7.68
CA ILE A 60 -1.96 -7.04 -6.89
C ILE A 60 -1.35 -5.95 -7.77
N ALA A 61 -0.85 -6.29 -8.96
CA ALA A 61 -0.27 -5.33 -9.89
C ALA A 61 -1.31 -4.32 -10.40
N LEU A 62 -2.53 -4.78 -10.71
CA LEU A 62 -3.64 -3.95 -11.15
C LEU A 62 -4.08 -2.95 -10.05
N ALA A 63 -4.20 -3.43 -8.81
CA ALA A 63 -4.53 -2.58 -7.66
C ALA A 63 -3.44 -1.52 -7.43
N GLY A 64 -2.16 -1.93 -7.43
CA GLY A 64 -1.03 -1.03 -7.30
C GLY A 64 -1.01 0.05 -8.38
N THR A 65 -1.26 -0.31 -9.64
CA THR A 65 -1.33 0.63 -10.77
C THR A 65 -2.45 1.66 -10.56
N THR A 66 -3.64 1.18 -10.21
CA THR A 66 -4.82 2.05 -9.98
C THR A 66 -4.56 3.04 -8.84
N ILE A 67 -3.98 2.58 -7.73
CA ILE A 67 -3.63 3.42 -6.58
C ILE A 67 -2.60 4.48 -6.99
N THR A 68 -1.52 4.07 -7.68
CA THR A 68 -0.47 4.99 -8.14
C THR A 68 -1.02 6.07 -9.04
N VAL A 69 -1.87 5.72 -10.02
CA VAL A 69 -2.53 6.70 -10.90
C VAL A 69 -3.36 7.69 -10.10
N ARG A 70 -4.15 7.22 -9.11
CA ARG A 70 -4.94 8.12 -8.24
C ARG A 70 -4.07 9.04 -7.40
N CYS A 71 -2.95 8.54 -6.87
CA CYS A 71 -1.98 9.35 -6.13
C CYS A 71 -1.33 10.40 -7.03
N LEU A 72 -0.94 10.04 -8.25
CA LEU A 72 -0.37 10.95 -9.25
C LEU A 72 -1.38 12.03 -9.63
N ILE A 73 -2.62 11.67 -9.93
CA ILE A 73 -3.69 12.64 -10.23
C ILE A 73 -3.82 13.60 -9.05
N ARG A 74 -4.01 13.10 -7.82
CA ARG A 74 -4.15 13.94 -6.61
C ARG A 74 -2.97 14.87 -6.42
N ARG A 75 -1.74 14.40 -6.65
CA ARG A 75 -0.53 15.21 -6.55
C ARG A 75 -0.43 16.25 -7.68
N ALA A 76 -0.82 15.88 -8.90
CA ALA A 76 -0.85 16.77 -10.04
C ALA A 76 -1.81 17.96 -9.80
N TRP A 77 -2.96 17.73 -9.14
CA TRP A 77 -3.88 18.80 -8.75
C TRP A 77 -3.26 19.83 -7.77
N SER A 78 -2.26 19.44 -6.98
CA SER A 78 -1.55 20.34 -6.05
C SER A 78 -0.32 20.98 -6.68
N LEU A 79 0.44 20.22 -7.48
CA LEU A 79 1.71 20.68 -8.06
C LEU A 79 1.54 21.47 -9.35
N TYR A 80 0.58 21.09 -10.20
CA TYR A 80 0.40 21.69 -11.50
C TYR A 80 -0.92 22.46 -11.54
N ARG A 81 -0.84 23.72 -11.96
CA ARG A 81 -2.00 24.55 -12.32
C ARG A 81 -1.94 24.75 -13.84
N TRP A 82 -2.98 24.29 -14.53
CA TRP A 82 -3.15 24.47 -15.97
C TRP A 82 -4.53 25.06 -16.25
N ASP A 83 -4.68 25.79 -17.35
CA ASP A 83 -5.80 26.70 -17.58
C ASP A 83 -7.15 25.99 -17.74
N THR A 84 -7.16 24.77 -18.28
CA THR A 84 -8.39 23.97 -18.48
C THR A 84 -8.79 23.13 -17.26
N ARG A 85 -8.18 23.37 -16.09
CA ARG A 85 -8.48 22.64 -14.86
C ARG A 85 -9.96 22.81 -14.47
N PRO A 86 -10.73 21.71 -14.30
CA PRO A 86 -12.10 21.80 -13.80
C PRO A 86 -12.12 22.55 -12.46
N ARG A 87 -12.89 23.64 -12.39
CA ARG A 87 -13.17 24.29 -11.12
C ARG A 87 -13.95 23.30 -10.26
N GLY A 88 -13.45 23.03 -9.05
CA GLY A 88 -14.11 22.10 -8.13
C GLY A 88 -15.58 22.50 -7.99
N SER A 89 -16.49 21.52 -8.00
CA SER A 89 -17.90 21.77 -7.76
C SER A 89 -18.01 22.50 -6.42
N ARG A 90 -18.38 23.78 -6.46
CA ARG A 90 -18.78 24.49 -5.26
C ARG A 90 -20.10 23.85 -4.85
N VAL A 91 -20.03 22.89 -3.93
CA VAL A 91 -21.23 22.26 -3.35
C VAL A 91 -22.08 23.41 -2.81
N ARG A 92 -23.30 23.53 -3.34
CA ARG A 92 -24.29 24.51 -2.92
C ARG A 92 -25.28 23.83 -2.00
#